data_AF-A0A3A8QMM6-F1
#
_entry.id   AF-A0A3A8QMM6-F1
#
_cell.length_a   1.000
_cell.length_b   1.000
_cell.length_c   1.000
_cell.angle_alpha   90.00
_cell.angle_beta   90.00
_cell.angle_gamma   90.00
#
_symmetry.space_group_name_H-M   'P 1'
#
loop_
_entity.id
_entity.type
_entity.pdbx_description
1 polymer ?
#
loop_
_entity_poly.entity_id
_entity_poly.type
_entity_poly.pdbx_seq_one_letter_code
_entity_poly.pdbx_strand_id
1 'polypeptide(L)' 'MNMEQRVALAWRLGKAEAELQEAVRGLDGSPASRTRYAQAREEHRRAERLALVVLGAQEASSHVEQVPAT' A
#
# COMPACT_ATOMS: atom_id res chain seq x y z
N MET A 1 15.42 -5.06 -0.19
CA MET A 1 14.80 -3.98 0.62
C MET A 1 15.17 -4.19 2.07
N ASN A 2 15.59 -3.16 2.81
CA ASN A 2 16.01 -3.29 4.21
C ASN A 2 14.80 -3.21 5.18
N MET A 3 15.02 -3.49 6.48
CA MET A 3 13.96 -3.49 7.48
C MET A 3 13.28 -2.11 7.65
N GLU A 4 14.06 -1.02 7.61
CA GLU A 4 13.53 0.34 7.73
C GLU A 4 12.57 0.69 6.60
N GLN A 5 12.92 0.32 5.36
CA GLN A 5 12.07 0.48 4.19
C GLN A 5 10.77 -0.34 4.31
N ARG A 6 10.83 -1.53 4.92
CA ARG A 6 9.63 -2.37 5.18
C ARG A 6 8.72 -1.72 6.20
N VAL A 7 9.28 -1.19 7.29
CA VAL A 7 8.52 -0.46 8.32
C VAL A 7 7.90 0.81 7.74
N ALA A 8 8.64 1.58 6.95
CA ALA A 8 8.13 2.79 6.30
C ALA A 8 6.98 2.49 5.33
N LEU A 9 7.09 1.39 4.56
CA LEU A 9 6.03 0.95 3.65
C LEU A 9 4.78 0.50 4.41
N ALA A 10 4.94 -0.30 5.46
CA ALA A 10 3.83 -0.74 6.31
C ALA A 10 3.13 0.45 6.98
N TRP A 11 3.91 1.42 7.50
CA TRP A 11 3.37 2.64 8.07
C TRP A 11 2.58 3.46 7.05
N ARG A 12 3.11 3.61 5.83
CA ARG A 12 2.44 4.36 4.76
C ARG A 12 1.14 3.70 4.33
N LEU A 13 1.12 2.36 4.21
CA LEU A 13 -0.10 1.62 3.91
C LEU A 13 -1.15 1.79 5.02
N GLY A 14 -0.75 1.63 6.29
CA GLY A 14 -1.65 1.81 7.42
C GLY A 14 -2.21 3.23 7.52
N LYS A 15 -1.39 4.25 7.24
CA LYS A 15 -1.84 5.64 7.17
C LYS A 15 -2.85 5.86 6.04
N ALA A 16 -2.57 5.37 4.84
CA ALA A 16 -3.47 5.53 3.70
C ALA A 16 -4.81 4.81 3.91
N GLU A 17 -4.80 3.65 4.56
CA GLU A 17 -6.01 2.92 4.95
C GLU A 17 -6.83 3.72 5.98
N ALA A 18 -6.19 4.28 7.01
CA ALA A 18 -6.88 5.13 7.99
C ALA A 18 -7.50 6.37 7.32
N GLU A 19 -6.78 7.04 6.43
CA GLU A 19 -7.29 8.19 5.68
C GLU A 19 -8.46 7.81 4.76
N LEU A 20 -8.43 6.64 4.13
CA LEU A 20 -9.55 6.12 3.34
C LEU A 20 -10.77 5.84 4.21
N GLN A 21 -10.60 5.19 5.37
CA GLN A 21 -11.69 4.91 6.30
C GLN A 21 -12.34 6.20 6.82
N GLU A 22 -11.54 7.21 7.17
CA GLU A 22 -12.04 8.54 7.56
C GLU A 22 -12.80 9.23 6.42
N ALA A 23 -12.28 9.15 5.19
CA ALA A 23 -12.96 9.72 4.02
C ALA A 23 -14.30 9.02 3.72
N VAL A 24 -14.40 7.71 3.96
CA VAL A 24 -15.66 6.95 3.86
C VAL A 24 -16.63 7.37 4.96
N ARG A 25 -16.17 7.50 6.21
CA ARG A 25 -17.00 7.98 7.34
C ARG A 25 -17.54 9.39 7.11
N GLY A 26 -16.74 10.26 6.50
CA GLY A 26 -17.10 11.64 6.17
C GLY A 26 -17.83 11.82 4.83
N LEU A 27 -18.28 10.74 4.18
CA LEU A 27 -18.92 10.81 2.87
C LEU A 27 -20.38 11.31 3.00
N ASP A 28 -20.58 12.61 2.78
CA ASP A 28 -21.89 13.27 2.84
C ASP A 28 -22.53 13.52 1.45
N GLY A 29 -21.88 13.07 0.38
CA GLY A 29 -22.32 13.26 -1.01
C GLY A 29 -21.94 14.60 -1.64
N SER A 30 -21.45 15.56 -0.86
CA SER A 30 -20.95 16.84 -1.38
C SER A 30 -19.80 16.64 -2.38
N PRO A 31 -19.58 17.58 -3.32
CA PRO A 31 -18.41 17.54 -4.20
C PRO A 31 -17.08 17.46 -3.43
N ALA A 32 -17.01 18.10 -2.26
CA ALA A 32 -15.83 18.11 -1.42
C ALA A 32 -15.56 16.73 -0.79
N SER A 33 -16.57 16.08 -0.20
CA SER A 33 -16.40 14.75 0.38
C SER A 33 -16.08 13.69 -0.68
N ARG A 34 -16.72 13.76 -1.85
CA ARG A 34 -16.40 12.89 -3.00
C ARG A 34 -14.96 13.07 -3.48
N THR A 35 -14.46 14.32 -3.52
CA THR A 35 -13.07 14.61 -3.88
C THR A 35 -12.09 14.02 -2.87
N ARG A 36 -12.35 14.21 -1.57
CA ARG A 36 -11.51 13.63 -0.49
C ARG A 36 -11.48 12.11 -0.56
N TYR A 37 -12.64 11.48 -0.75
CA TYR A 37 -12.73 10.03 -0.93
C TYR A 37 -11.92 9.54 -2.15
N ALA A 38 -12.06 10.22 -3.30
CA ALA A 38 -11.31 9.84 -4.50
C ALA A 38 -9.79 9.94 -4.30
N GLN A 39 -9.32 10.97 -3.62
CA GLN A 39 -7.90 11.16 -3.29
C GLN A 39 -7.39 10.09 -2.33
N ALA A 40 -8.09 9.86 -1.21
CA ALA A 40 -7.70 8.84 -0.23
C ALA A 40 -7.68 7.43 -0.85
N ARG A 41 -8.65 7.12 -1.71
CA ARG A 41 -8.71 5.85 -2.44
C ARG A 41 -7.53 5.66 -3.39
N GLU A 42 -7.11 6.72 -4.09
CA GLU A 42 -5.95 6.63 -4.97
C GLU A 42 -4.65 6.46 -4.20
N GLU A 43 -4.46 7.16 -3.08
CA GLU A 43 -3.27 7.00 -2.24
C GLU A 43 -3.21 5.59 -1.61
N HIS A 44 -4.34 5.07 -1.12
CA HIS A 44 -4.43 3.68 -0.64
C HIS A 44 -4.00 2.69 -1.73
N ARG A 45 -4.55 2.81 -2.93
CA ARG A 45 -4.18 1.94 -4.07
C ARG A 45 -2.71 2.05 -4.45
N ARG A 46 -2.11 3.24 -4.36
CA ARG A 46 -0.68 3.43 -4.60
C ARG A 46 0.15 2.71 -3.54
N ALA A 47 -0.20 2.86 -2.27
CA ALA A 47 0.47 2.18 -1.16
C ALA A 47 0.33 0.65 -1.27
N GLU A 48 -0.85 0.16 -1.62
CA GLU A 48 -1.12 -1.27 -1.83
C GLU A 48 -0.30 -1.85 -2.99
N ARG A 49 -0.26 -1.17 -4.15
CA ARG A 49 0.59 -1.59 -5.28
C ARG A 49 2.07 -1.65 -4.90
N LEU A 50 2.55 -0.66 -4.14
CA LEU A 50 3.95 -0.67 -3.67
C LEU A 50 4.20 -1.84 -2.71
N ALA A 51 3.27 -2.13 -1.80
CA ALA A 51 3.34 -3.28 -0.92
C ALA A 51 3.38 -4.60 -1.71
N LEU A 52 2.52 -4.77 -2.71
CA LEU A 52 2.48 -5.95 -3.57
C LEU A 52 3.75 -6.12 -4.40
N VAL A 53 4.30 -5.04 -4.97
CA VAL A 53 5.57 -5.10 -5.72
C VAL A 53 6.70 -5.58 -4.82
N VAL A 54 6.76 -5.09 -3.58
CA VAL A 54 7.78 -5.47 -2.62
C VAL A 54 7.62 -6.92 -2.15
N LEU A 55 6.40 -7.33 -1.81
CA LEU A 55 6.11 -8.69 -1.35
C LEU A 55 6.31 -9.72 -2.48
N GLY A 56 5.81 -9.42 -3.69
CA GLY A 56 6.01 -10.26 -4.87
C GLY A 56 7.47 -10.34 -5.31
N ALA A 57 8.24 -9.25 -5.18
CA ALA A 57 9.68 -9.28 -5.42
C ALA A 57 10.43 -10.11 -4.36
N GLN A 58 9.95 -10.15 -3.11
CA GLN A 58 10.50 -11.05 -2.09
C GLN A 58 10.24 -12.51 -2.44
N GLU A 59 9.00 -12.89 -2.79
CA GLU A 59 8.67 -14.27 -3.19
C GLU A 59 9.53 -14.73 -4.37
N ALA A 60 9.66 -13.91 -5.41
CA ALA A 60 10.51 -14.19 -6.56
C ALA A 60 11.99 -14.36 -6.19
N SER A 61 12.53 -13.52 -5.30
CA SER A 61 13.93 -13.61 -4.85
C SER A 61 14.19 -14.88 -4.02
N SER A 62 13.25 -15.28 -3.17
CA SER A 62 13.36 -16.51 -2.38
C SER A 62 13.34 -17.79 -3.23
N HIS A 63 12.75 -17.75 -4.43
CA HIS A 63 12.78 -18.88 -5.36
C HIS A 63 14.11 -18.99 -6.14
N VAL A 64 14.79 -17.88 -6.41
CA VAL A 64 16.10 -17.89 -7.09
C VAL A 64 17.20 -18.45 -6.19
N GLU A 65 17.14 -18.19 -4.89
CA GLU A 65 18.12 -18.67 -3.91
C GLU A 65 18.03 -20.18 -3.65
N GLN A 66 16.92 -20.82 -4.04
CA GLN A 66 16.69 -22.26 -3.90
C GLN A 66 17.09 -23.09 -5.12
N VAL A 67 17.67 -22.48 -6.16
CA VAL A 67 18.22 -23.23 -7.31
C VAL A 67 19.63 -23.70 -6.94
N PRO A 68 19.87 -24.98 -6.62
CA PRO A 68 21.23 -25.46 -6.43
C PRO A 68 22.02 -25.31 -7.72
N ALA A 69 23.22 -24.72 -7.61
CA ALA A 69 24.21 -24.74 -8.69
C ALA A 69 24.46 -26.21 -9.06
N THR A 70 24.15 -26.55 -10.31
CA THR A 70 24.34 -27.90 -10.89
C THR A 70 25.76 -28.05 -11.41
#